data_AF-A0A562L528-F1
#
_entry.id   AF-A0A562L528-F1
#
_cell.length_a   1.000
_cell.length_b   1.000
_cell.length_c   1.000
_cell.angle_alpha   90.00
_cell.angle_beta   90.00
_cell.angle_gamma   90.00
#
_symmetry.space_group_name_H-M   'P 1'
#
loop_
_entity.id
_entity.type
_entity.pdbx_description
1 polymer ?
#
loop_
_entity_poly.entity_id
_entity_poly.type
_entity_poly.pdbx_seq_one_letter_code
_entity_poly.pdbx_strand_id
1 'polypeptide(L)'
;MSPRRDDDTPRHGGQGADIRARPRIEPRQGWLDGIRFRDPPRTVDSAGLPPVFWWVLAAFLVLALAIFQFRQPLADWLWPETRAQVLREQAALALSKGHLSAADGSGARELYEAAVALDPDRNEAREGLMRVADAALRQAGAAIAQHRYPDAHQAMQLARDLSAPRAQTEAMAALLQQREAEHAGVDQLLANALAAHRTGRLDDGADSALPLYQRVLALQPARTEALEGREDALTDLLQQLQPLLAKGELAKAARIVEQARDYDAGHVGLPEARARIASAVEQRRQRADRDLRNGRLDAAFAGYRLLLDIDPEDAAAMAGIERTGNAYADRAERRASDFRFAEAEADLRSARAAMPDSGKVRDAEQHVERARRMKIRAPTMSAGERKNQVGKLLAEAERSAGRGDWLTPPGDSAYDKLRAAQALAPTDPAVKRAAARALPAVRRCYEDELRGNRLRRTQACLEAWQQLAPNDRDARGARTRLAQRWIAVGTERLGAGELVFAQQALSEARALDPNTAGLDEFATRVRTASAADR
;
A
#
# COMPACT_ATOMS: atom_id res chain seq x y z
N MET A 1 14.80 -38.76 -13.34
CA MET A 1 14.31 -39.05 -14.71
C MET A 1 14.34 -37.73 -15.45
N SER A 2 15.43 -37.52 -16.18
CA SER A 2 15.67 -36.34 -17.02
C SER A 2 14.90 -36.49 -18.36
N PRO A 3 15.19 -35.71 -19.40
CA PRO A 3 14.43 -34.53 -19.81
C PRO A 3 14.13 -34.59 -21.33
N ARG A 4 13.75 -33.48 -21.97
CA ARG A 4 14.20 -33.14 -23.34
C ARG A 4 13.89 -31.66 -23.58
N ARG A 5 14.86 -30.76 -23.83
CA ARG A 5 15.99 -30.72 -24.78
C ARG A 5 15.61 -30.16 -26.15
N ASP A 6 16.19 -28.99 -26.40
CA ASP A 6 17.19 -28.72 -27.44
C ASP A 6 16.76 -27.97 -28.71
N ASP A 7 17.38 -26.79 -28.82
CA ASP A 7 18.33 -26.38 -29.86
C ASP A 7 17.81 -26.03 -31.27
N ASP A 8 18.20 -24.87 -31.82
CA ASP A 8 19.52 -24.75 -32.45
C ASP A 8 19.86 -23.32 -32.93
N THR A 9 20.85 -22.73 -32.23
CA THR A 9 22.15 -22.21 -32.71
C THR A 9 22.35 -21.18 -33.87
N PRO A 10 23.52 -20.49 -33.87
CA PRO A 10 23.75 -19.13 -34.41
C PRO A 10 24.84 -19.07 -35.51
N ARG A 11 25.23 -17.87 -35.98
CA ARG A 11 26.67 -17.51 -36.16
C ARG A 11 27.00 -16.08 -36.61
N HIS A 12 28.22 -15.70 -36.18
CA HIS A 12 29.15 -14.66 -36.64
C HIS A 12 28.88 -13.21 -36.17
N GLY A 13 29.78 -12.50 -35.48
CA GLY A 13 31.22 -12.67 -35.25
C GLY A 13 31.96 -11.41 -35.71
N GLY A 14 32.69 -10.73 -34.82
CA GLY A 14 33.56 -9.62 -35.22
C GLY A 14 34.01 -8.73 -34.06
N GLN A 15 35.27 -8.87 -33.68
CA GLN A 15 35.98 -8.24 -32.57
C GLN A 15 36.68 -6.93 -32.95
N GLY A 16 36.91 -6.07 -31.96
CA GLY A 16 38.04 -5.14 -31.84
C GLY A 16 37.96 -3.88 -32.72
N ALA A 17 38.56 -2.74 -32.39
CA ALA A 17 39.43 -2.32 -31.31
C ALA A 17 39.50 -0.77 -31.36
N ASP A 18 39.77 -0.17 -30.21
CA ASP A 18 40.22 1.21 -29.99
C ASP A 18 41.46 1.58 -30.84
N ILE A 19 41.61 2.84 -31.27
CA ILE A 19 42.90 3.58 -31.48
C ILE A 19 42.64 5.02 -32.01
N ARG A 20 42.84 5.97 -31.10
CA ARG A 20 43.61 7.23 -31.16
C ARG A 20 43.84 7.95 -32.50
N ALA A 21 43.55 9.26 -32.41
CA ALA A 21 44.04 10.39 -33.18
C ALA A 21 45.50 10.35 -33.65
N ARG A 22 45.75 10.86 -34.87
CA ARG A 22 46.94 11.63 -35.34
C ARG A 22 46.79 12.00 -36.84
N PRO A 23 47.64 12.89 -37.41
CA PRO A 23 47.34 14.29 -37.68
C PRO A 23 47.12 14.59 -39.18
N ARG A 24 46.49 15.73 -39.48
CA ARG A 24 46.44 16.29 -40.84
C ARG A 24 47.77 17.01 -41.11
N ILE A 25 48.58 16.45 -42.01
CA ILE A 25 49.84 17.01 -42.50
C ILE A 25 49.59 17.54 -43.92
N GLU A 26 49.91 18.82 -44.15
CA GLU A 26 49.96 19.47 -45.46
C GLU A 26 51.04 18.86 -46.38
N PRO A 27 50.96 19.12 -47.69
CA PRO A 27 52.19 19.48 -48.40
C PRO A 27 52.10 20.83 -49.10
N ARG A 28 53.14 21.62 -48.86
CA ARG A 28 53.52 22.85 -49.56
C ARG A 28 54.10 22.56 -50.95
N GLN A 29 54.03 23.60 -51.77
CA GLN A 29 54.47 23.77 -53.17
C GLN A 29 55.91 23.31 -53.48
N GLY A 30 56.13 22.90 -54.74
CA GLY A 30 57.48 22.76 -55.31
C GLY A 30 57.52 22.23 -56.75
N TRP A 31 57.67 23.17 -57.68
CA TRP A 31 58.17 23.12 -59.07
C TRP A 31 58.96 21.88 -59.57
N LEU A 32 58.77 21.56 -60.87
CA LEU A 32 59.76 21.47 -61.97
C LEU A 32 59.05 20.91 -63.22
N ASP A 33 58.94 21.68 -64.30
CA ASP A 33 59.83 21.66 -65.46
C ASP A 33 59.76 20.39 -66.33
N GLY A 34 59.41 20.58 -67.61
CA GLY A 34 60.03 19.80 -68.68
C GLY A 34 59.09 19.22 -69.73
N ILE A 35 58.63 20.02 -70.70
CA ILE A 35 58.55 19.57 -72.10
C ILE A 35 59.00 20.71 -73.02
N ARG A 36 60.14 20.49 -73.69
CA ARG A 36 60.72 21.30 -74.77
C ARG A 36 60.12 20.87 -76.09
N PHE A 37 59.78 21.82 -76.96
CA PHE A 37 59.79 21.60 -78.41
C PHE A 37 60.62 22.67 -79.10
N ARG A 38 61.34 22.22 -80.12
CA ARG A 38 62.54 22.79 -80.72
C ARG A 38 62.16 23.44 -82.05
N ASP A 39 62.55 24.69 -82.24
CA ASP A 39 62.39 25.43 -83.51
C ASP A 39 63.27 24.85 -84.62
N PRO A 40 62.87 25.11 -85.88
CA PRO A 40 63.84 25.59 -86.85
C PRO A 40 63.35 26.83 -87.63
N PRO A 41 64.29 27.58 -88.23
CA PRO A 41 64.17 29.02 -88.47
C PRO A 41 63.76 29.34 -89.92
N ARG A 42 63.35 30.58 -90.15
CA ARG A 42 63.58 31.32 -91.40
C ARG A 42 63.34 32.82 -91.21
N THR A 43 64.07 33.57 -92.01
CA THR A 43 64.54 34.94 -91.83
C THR A 43 63.70 35.99 -92.55
N VAL A 44 64.08 37.23 -92.22
CA VAL A 44 64.00 38.53 -92.93
C VAL A 44 62.70 39.35 -92.96
N ASP A 45 62.89 40.56 -92.41
CA ASP A 45 62.49 41.88 -92.89
C ASP A 45 61.05 42.42 -92.73
N SER A 46 60.95 43.25 -91.68
CA SER A 46 60.34 44.58 -91.59
C SER A 46 59.21 44.96 -92.56
N ALA A 47 58.01 45.07 -91.98
CA ALA A 47 57.04 46.10 -92.36
C ALA A 47 56.25 46.53 -91.10
N GLY A 48 56.39 47.80 -90.70
CA GLY A 48 55.69 48.38 -89.56
C GLY A 48 54.19 48.51 -89.81
N LEU A 49 53.38 48.21 -88.78
CA LEU A 49 51.93 48.39 -88.77
C LEU A 49 51.51 49.41 -87.68
N PRO A 50 50.45 50.22 -87.93
CA PRO A 50 50.24 51.57 -87.37
C PRO A 50 49.59 51.65 -85.96
N PRO A 51 49.59 52.84 -85.30
CA PRO A 51 49.38 53.01 -83.86
C PRO A 51 47.92 53.04 -83.37
N VAL A 52 47.00 52.33 -84.02
CA VAL A 52 45.55 52.34 -83.68
C VAL A 52 45.10 51.09 -82.91
N PHE A 53 45.85 49.99 -82.98
CA PHE A 53 45.47 48.71 -82.36
C PHE A 53 45.47 48.72 -80.82
N TRP A 54 46.38 49.46 -80.20
CA TRP A 54 46.48 49.59 -78.74
C TRP A 54 45.29 50.35 -78.13
N TRP A 55 44.70 51.29 -78.86
CA TRP A 55 43.52 52.03 -78.41
C TRP A 55 42.24 51.21 -78.51
N VAL A 56 42.10 50.34 -79.51
CA VAL A 56 40.95 49.42 -79.63
C VAL A 56 41.01 48.34 -78.55
N LEU A 57 42.19 47.78 -78.27
CA LEU A 57 42.36 46.78 -77.21
C LEU A 57 42.15 47.38 -75.82
N ALA A 58 42.67 48.58 -75.56
CA ALA A 58 42.45 49.30 -74.30
C ALA A 58 40.98 49.70 -74.13
N ALA A 59 40.30 50.16 -75.19
CA ALA A 59 38.87 50.45 -75.14
C ALA A 59 38.03 49.20 -74.89
N PHE A 60 38.38 48.05 -75.48
CA PHE A 60 37.68 46.79 -75.25
C PHE A 60 37.89 46.25 -73.82
N LEU A 61 39.12 46.38 -73.27
CA LEU A 61 39.43 46.02 -71.88
C LEU A 61 38.74 46.94 -70.88
N VAL A 62 38.72 48.24 -71.12
CA VAL A 62 37.99 49.22 -70.28
C VAL A 62 36.49 48.99 -70.38
N LEU A 63 35.95 48.69 -71.55
CA LEU A 63 34.53 48.37 -71.75
C LEU A 63 34.15 47.04 -71.07
N ALA A 64 34.97 45.99 -71.20
CA ALA A 64 34.75 44.71 -70.54
C ALA A 64 34.84 44.83 -69.01
N LEU A 65 35.79 45.64 -68.51
CA LEU A 65 35.96 45.93 -67.09
C LEU A 65 34.83 46.82 -66.54
N ALA A 66 34.35 47.80 -67.32
CA ALA A 66 33.18 48.62 -66.99
C ALA A 66 31.90 47.77 -66.95
N ILE A 67 31.69 46.91 -67.94
CA ILE A 67 30.58 45.93 -67.95
C ILE A 67 30.71 44.94 -66.79
N PHE A 68 31.93 44.57 -66.35
CA PHE A 68 32.20 43.73 -65.17
C PHE A 68 31.92 44.41 -63.83
N GLN A 69 32.30 45.68 -63.69
CA GLN A 69 32.06 46.44 -62.46
C GLN A 69 30.60 46.92 -62.34
N PHE A 70 29.93 47.19 -63.46
CA PHE A 70 28.55 47.67 -63.47
C PHE A 70 27.51 46.57 -63.80
N ARG A 71 27.87 45.27 -63.76
CA ARG A 71 26.96 44.12 -64.03
C ARG A 71 25.67 44.21 -63.22
N GLN A 72 25.81 44.43 -61.91
CA GLN A 72 24.69 44.44 -60.96
C GLN A 72 23.82 45.69 -61.08
N PRO A 73 24.36 46.93 -61.07
CA PRO A 73 23.53 48.12 -61.22
C PRO A 73 22.87 48.26 -62.60
N LEU A 74 23.47 47.73 -63.68
CA LEU A 74 22.79 47.69 -64.99
C LEU A 74 21.71 46.60 -65.07
N ALA A 75 21.91 45.43 -64.47
CA ALA A 75 20.87 44.40 -64.41
C ALA A 75 19.67 44.86 -63.56
N ASP A 76 19.94 45.57 -62.46
CA ASP A 76 18.95 46.14 -61.54
C ASP A 76 18.14 47.30 -62.17
N TRP A 77 18.73 48.03 -63.12
CA TRP A 77 18.05 49.12 -63.84
C TRP A 77 17.26 48.64 -65.06
N LEU A 78 17.66 47.52 -65.68
CA LEU A 78 17.13 47.07 -66.97
C LEU A 78 16.13 45.89 -66.86
N TRP A 79 16.12 45.11 -65.76
CA TRP A 79 15.17 43.98 -65.55
C TRP A 79 14.71 43.81 -64.08
N PRO A 80 13.60 44.46 -63.67
CA PRO A 80 12.96 44.26 -62.35
C PRO A 80 12.53 42.80 -62.08
N GLU A 81 12.31 42.02 -63.13
CA GLU A 81 11.80 40.65 -63.06
C GLU A 81 12.75 39.69 -62.32
N THR A 82 14.07 39.90 -62.38
CA THR A 82 15.07 39.00 -61.78
C THR A 82 15.10 39.08 -60.25
N ARG A 83 14.96 40.28 -59.69
CA ARG A 83 14.98 40.52 -58.23
C ARG A 83 13.76 39.91 -57.53
N ALA A 84 12.59 39.97 -58.15
CA ALA A 84 11.39 39.32 -57.64
C ALA A 84 11.49 37.78 -57.67
N GLN A 85 12.26 37.16 -58.58
CA GLN A 85 12.51 35.70 -58.55
C GLN A 85 13.43 35.32 -57.39
N VAL A 86 14.53 36.06 -57.22
CA VAL A 86 15.50 35.82 -56.13
C VAL A 86 14.83 35.93 -54.76
N LEU A 87 13.98 36.93 -54.54
CA LEU A 87 13.22 37.07 -53.28
C LEU A 87 12.26 35.89 -53.04
N ARG A 88 11.59 35.37 -54.08
CA ARG A 88 10.71 34.20 -53.95
C ARG A 88 11.48 32.91 -53.63
N GLU A 89 12.66 32.71 -54.22
CA GLU A 89 13.52 31.57 -53.89
C GLU A 89 14.02 31.64 -52.46
N GLN A 90 14.45 32.82 -52.01
CA GLN A 90 14.84 33.06 -50.61
C GLN A 90 13.66 32.86 -49.65
N ALA A 91 12.46 33.33 -50.02
CA ALA A 91 11.25 33.13 -49.23
C ALA A 91 10.85 31.65 -49.13
N ALA A 92 10.93 30.91 -50.25
CA ALA A 92 10.70 29.47 -50.27
C ALA A 92 11.70 28.70 -49.39
N LEU A 93 12.97 29.13 -49.39
CA LEU A 93 14.00 28.58 -48.52
C LEU A 93 13.70 28.89 -47.04
N ALA A 94 13.33 30.13 -46.70
CA ALA A 94 12.95 30.51 -45.35
C ALA A 94 11.73 29.70 -44.85
N LEU A 95 10.72 29.53 -45.70
CA LEU A 95 9.54 28.71 -45.43
C LEU A 95 9.92 27.24 -45.17
N SER A 96 10.81 26.66 -45.98
CA SER A 96 11.27 25.27 -45.80
C SER A 96 12.02 25.05 -44.48
N LYS A 97 12.66 26.10 -43.96
CA LYS A 97 13.35 26.09 -42.66
C LYS A 97 12.42 26.34 -41.47
N GLY A 98 11.12 26.60 -41.72
CA GLY A 98 10.15 26.98 -40.69
C GLY A 98 10.29 28.42 -40.19
N HIS A 99 11.06 29.26 -40.90
CA HIS A 99 11.27 30.67 -40.55
C HIS A 99 10.17 31.54 -41.18
N LEU A 100 8.96 31.47 -40.61
CA LEU A 100 7.76 32.01 -41.24
C LEU A 100 7.67 33.53 -41.23
N SER A 101 8.13 34.18 -40.16
CA SER A 101 8.18 35.64 -40.04
C SER A 101 9.36 36.05 -39.16
N ALA A 102 10.00 37.18 -39.51
CA ALA A 102 11.05 37.77 -38.71
C ALA A 102 11.10 39.29 -38.85
N ALA A 103 11.34 39.97 -37.73
CA ALA A 103 11.37 41.43 -37.66
C ALA A 103 12.54 42.06 -38.44
N ASP A 104 13.58 41.29 -38.75
CA ASP A 104 14.73 41.71 -39.56
C ASP A 104 14.47 41.61 -41.08
N GLY A 105 13.28 41.17 -41.49
CA GLY A 105 12.89 41.02 -42.89
C GLY A 105 13.39 39.73 -43.55
N SER A 106 14.06 38.84 -42.81
CA SER A 106 14.55 37.55 -43.33
C SER A 106 13.48 36.44 -43.39
N GLY A 107 12.30 36.70 -42.82
CA GLY A 107 11.20 35.75 -42.75
C GLY A 107 10.53 35.49 -44.10
N ALA A 108 9.93 34.31 -44.24
CA ALA A 108 9.23 33.93 -45.47
C ALA A 108 8.10 34.90 -45.83
N ARG A 109 7.35 35.39 -44.81
CA ARG A 109 6.32 36.42 -45.00
C ARG A 109 6.91 37.69 -45.59
N GLU A 110 7.90 38.27 -44.93
CA GLU A 110 8.45 39.58 -45.31
C GLU A 110 9.11 39.52 -46.71
N LEU A 111 9.76 38.39 -47.04
CA LEU A 111 10.35 38.16 -48.36
C LEU A 111 9.30 37.99 -49.47
N TYR A 112 8.18 37.29 -49.21
CA TYR A 112 7.09 37.19 -50.18
C TYR A 112 6.30 38.52 -50.30
N GLU A 113 6.08 39.26 -49.21
CA GLU A 113 5.47 40.60 -49.23
C GLU A 113 6.33 41.58 -50.05
N ALA A 114 7.66 41.55 -49.87
CA ALA A 114 8.60 42.32 -50.68
C ALA A 114 8.55 41.92 -52.17
N ALA A 115 8.37 40.62 -52.47
CA ALA A 115 8.21 40.16 -53.85
C ALA A 115 6.87 40.64 -54.46
N VAL A 116 5.77 40.64 -53.70
CA VAL A 116 4.46 41.18 -54.14
C VAL A 116 4.54 42.69 -54.40
N ALA A 117 5.30 43.44 -53.60
CA ALA A 117 5.48 44.88 -53.78
C ALA A 117 6.24 45.23 -55.07
N LEU A 118 7.11 44.34 -55.55
CA LEU A 118 7.88 44.52 -56.78
C LEU A 118 7.12 44.09 -58.04
N ASP A 119 6.26 43.08 -57.95
CA ASP A 119 5.47 42.56 -59.08
C ASP A 119 4.04 42.19 -58.64
N PRO A 120 3.11 43.17 -58.62
CA PRO A 120 1.73 42.96 -58.16
C PRO A 120 0.85 42.14 -59.12
N ASP A 121 1.24 41.98 -60.38
CA ASP A 121 0.41 41.34 -61.41
C ASP A 121 0.56 39.82 -61.44
N ARG A 122 1.62 39.29 -60.78
CA ARG A 122 1.91 37.85 -60.68
C ARG A 122 1.30 37.20 -59.44
N ASN A 123 0.74 36.01 -59.61
CA ASN A 123 0.04 35.27 -58.55
C ASN A 123 0.99 34.41 -57.68
N GLU A 124 2.19 34.10 -58.16
CA GLU A 124 3.10 33.13 -57.53
C GLU A 124 3.60 33.60 -56.14
N ALA A 125 3.81 34.91 -55.95
CA ALA A 125 4.18 35.46 -54.65
C ALA A 125 3.00 35.45 -53.66
N ARG A 126 1.77 35.66 -54.15
CA ARG A 126 0.54 35.52 -53.35
C ARG A 126 0.28 34.06 -52.95
N GLU A 127 0.50 33.12 -53.86
CA GLU A 127 0.49 31.68 -53.57
C GLU A 127 1.58 31.30 -52.55
N GLY A 128 2.74 31.96 -52.61
CA GLY A 128 3.79 31.91 -51.58
C GLY A 128 3.27 32.30 -50.20
N LEU A 129 2.61 33.45 -50.08
CA LEU A 129 1.99 33.91 -48.83
C LEU A 129 0.92 32.93 -48.33
N MET A 130 0.10 32.34 -49.22
CA MET A 130 -0.86 31.30 -48.84
C MET A 130 -0.18 30.06 -48.26
N ARG A 131 0.98 29.64 -48.81
CA ARG A 131 1.78 28.54 -48.26
C ARG A 131 2.40 28.88 -46.90
N VAL A 132 2.79 30.13 -46.68
CA VAL A 132 3.25 30.61 -45.36
C VAL A 132 2.09 30.57 -44.36
N ALA A 133 0.88 30.98 -44.77
CA ALA A 133 -0.32 30.94 -43.94
C ALA A 133 -0.71 29.51 -43.52
N ASP A 134 -0.62 28.53 -44.44
CA ASP A 134 -0.80 27.10 -44.12
C ASP A 134 0.29 26.59 -43.16
N ALA A 135 1.55 26.95 -43.40
CA ALA A 135 2.64 26.57 -42.51
C ALA A 135 2.47 27.17 -41.10
N ALA A 136 1.93 28.38 -40.98
CA ALA A 136 1.60 29.00 -39.70
C ALA A 136 0.49 28.26 -38.95
N LEU A 137 -0.55 27.77 -39.64
CA LEU A 137 -1.56 26.90 -39.04
C LEU A 137 -0.97 25.56 -38.56
N ARG A 138 -0.06 24.96 -39.32
CA ARG A 138 0.67 23.75 -38.90
C ARG A 138 1.56 24.00 -37.67
N GLN A 139 2.25 25.14 -37.63
CA GLN A 139 3.04 25.55 -36.47
C GLN A 139 2.16 25.79 -35.24
N ALA A 140 0.98 26.40 -35.38
CA ALA A 140 0.01 26.58 -34.31
C ALA A 140 -0.46 25.22 -33.75
N GLY A 141 -0.81 24.27 -34.62
CA GLY A 141 -1.18 22.91 -34.20
C GLY A 141 -0.07 22.17 -33.45
N ALA A 142 1.19 22.29 -33.91
CA ALA A 142 2.34 21.71 -33.23
C ALA A 142 2.60 22.36 -31.86
N ALA A 143 2.42 23.67 -31.73
CA ALA A 143 2.52 24.38 -30.47
C ALA A 143 1.40 23.99 -29.50
N ILE A 144 0.15 23.86 -29.96
CA ILE A 144 -0.97 23.35 -29.15
C ILE A 144 -0.68 21.93 -28.64
N ALA A 145 -0.18 21.04 -29.50
CA ALA A 145 0.16 19.66 -29.11
C ALA A 145 1.28 19.59 -28.06
N GLN A 146 2.13 20.61 -27.99
CA GLN A 146 3.22 20.73 -27.01
C GLN A 146 2.85 21.62 -25.81
N HIS A 147 1.60 22.06 -25.70
CA HIS A 147 1.09 22.99 -24.67
C HIS A 147 1.82 24.35 -24.64
N ARG A 148 2.43 24.75 -25.77
CA ARG A 148 3.09 26.05 -25.94
C ARG A 148 2.09 27.08 -26.45
N TYR A 149 1.12 27.42 -25.61
CA TYR A 149 0.01 28.31 -25.96
C TYR A 149 0.43 29.71 -26.45
N PRO A 150 1.46 30.38 -25.90
CA PRO A 150 1.95 31.64 -26.43
C PRO A 150 2.45 31.53 -27.89
N ASP A 151 3.18 30.46 -28.21
CA ASP A 151 3.69 30.20 -29.56
C ASP A 151 2.53 29.90 -30.53
N ALA A 152 1.50 29.19 -30.06
CA ALA A 152 0.30 28.92 -30.83
C ALA A 152 -0.47 30.20 -31.17
N HIS A 153 -0.58 31.14 -30.22
CA HIS A 153 -1.19 32.45 -30.45
C HIS A 153 -0.43 33.27 -31.49
N GLN A 154 0.91 33.30 -31.41
CA GLN A 154 1.74 34.01 -32.40
C GLN A 154 1.56 33.43 -33.81
N ALA A 155 1.61 32.11 -33.94
CA ALA A 155 1.39 31.43 -35.22
C ALA A 155 -0.04 31.62 -35.76
N MET A 156 -1.05 31.65 -34.88
CA MET A 156 -2.43 31.96 -35.24
C MET A 156 -2.62 33.41 -35.70
N GLN A 157 -1.90 34.35 -35.09
CA GLN A 157 -1.92 35.75 -35.52
C GLN A 157 -1.30 35.90 -36.91
N LEU A 158 -0.14 35.27 -37.15
CA LEU A 158 0.50 35.23 -38.47
C LEU A 158 -0.42 34.63 -39.55
N ALA A 159 -1.13 33.54 -39.25
CA ALA A 159 -2.07 32.93 -40.19
C ALA A 159 -3.26 33.86 -40.52
N ARG A 160 -3.75 34.64 -39.55
CA ARG A 160 -4.82 35.64 -39.75
C ARG A 160 -4.34 36.82 -40.58
N ASP A 161 -3.14 37.34 -40.30
CA ASP A 161 -2.55 38.47 -41.03
C ASP A 161 -2.36 38.12 -42.52
N LEU A 162 -2.02 36.86 -42.81
CA LEU A 162 -1.89 36.32 -44.17
C LEU A 162 -3.20 35.85 -44.82
N SER A 163 -4.35 36.15 -44.20
CA SER A 163 -5.68 35.80 -44.72
C SER A 163 -5.87 34.31 -45.03
N ALA A 164 -5.40 33.43 -44.14
CA ALA A 164 -5.63 31.98 -44.23
C ALA A 164 -7.14 31.65 -44.33
N PRO A 165 -7.52 30.47 -44.90
CA PRO A 165 -8.92 30.08 -45.04
C PRO A 165 -9.69 30.14 -43.70
N ARG A 166 -10.83 30.85 -43.69
CA ARG A 166 -11.63 31.10 -42.47
C ARG A 166 -12.04 29.82 -41.73
N ALA A 167 -12.50 28.80 -42.47
CA ALA A 167 -12.91 27.53 -41.87
C ALA A 167 -11.76 26.84 -41.09
N GLN A 168 -10.52 26.92 -41.58
CA GLN A 168 -9.37 26.29 -40.94
C GLN A 168 -8.87 27.09 -39.73
N THR A 169 -8.85 28.42 -39.84
CA THR A 169 -8.48 29.32 -38.75
C THR A 169 -9.49 29.28 -37.60
N GLU A 170 -10.79 29.22 -37.87
CA GLU A 170 -11.83 29.08 -36.85
C GLU A 170 -11.74 27.73 -36.13
N ALA A 171 -11.57 26.63 -36.87
CA ALA A 171 -11.39 25.30 -36.29
C ALA A 171 -10.15 25.23 -35.36
N MET A 172 -9.03 25.82 -35.79
CA MET A 172 -7.81 25.85 -34.98
C MET A 172 -7.94 26.76 -33.76
N ALA A 173 -8.64 27.90 -33.88
CA ALA A 173 -8.91 28.80 -32.76
C ALA A 173 -9.80 28.13 -31.69
N ALA A 174 -10.83 27.39 -32.10
CA ALA A 174 -11.67 26.62 -31.19
C ALA A 174 -10.87 25.54 -30.46
N LEU A 175 -9.98 24.82 -31.16
CA LEU A 175 -9.10 23.82 -30.56
C LEU A 175 -8.14 24.45 -29.53
N LEU A 176 -7.52 25.59 -29.84
CA LEU A 176 -6.66 26.32 -28.93
C LEU A 176 -7.41 26.72 -27.64
N GLN A 177 -8.58 27.36 -27.79
CA GLN A 177 -9.40 27.79 -26.66
C GLN A 177 -9.84 26.60 -25.79
N GLN A 178 -10.23 25.48 -26.41
CA GLN A 178 -10.61 24.27 -25.66
C GLN A 178 -9.43 23.76 -24.82
N ARG A 179 -8.24 23.64 -25.41
CA ARG A 179 -7.05 23.11 -24.72
C ARG A 179 -6.57 24.04 -23.60
N GLU A 180 -6.62 25.35 -23.81
CA GLU A 180 -6.30 26.33 -22.77
C GLU A 180 -7.28 26.27 -21.60
N ALA A 181 -8.58 26.16 -21.88
CA ALA A 181 -9.61 26.02 -20.85
C ALA A 181 -9.41 24.73 -20.02
N GLU A 182 -9.07 23.61 -20.67
CA GLU A 182 -8.72 22.36 -20.00
C GLU A 182 -7.48 22.55 -19.12
N HIS A 183 -6.40 23.16 -19.63
CA HIS A 183 -5.16 23.38 -18.88
C HIS A 183 -5.35 24.30 -17.67
N ALA A 184 -6.04 25.44 -17.85
CA ALA A 184 -6.38 26.35 -16.76
C ALA A 184 -7.23 25.67 -15.67
N GLY A 185 -8.14 24.76 -16.07
CA GLY A 185 -8.90 23.94 -15.14
C GLY A 185 -8.02 23.02 -14.29
N VAL A 186 -6.99 22.41 -14.88
CA VAL A 186 -6.03 21.56 -14.15
C VAL A 186 -5.18 22.39 -13.18
N ASP A 187 -4.72 23.57 -13.59
CA ASP A 187 -3.93 24.46 -12.72
C ASP A 187 -4.73 24.94 -11.51
N GLN A 188 -6.02 25.27 -11.72
CA GLN A 188 -6.90 25.61 -10.62
C GLN A 188 -7.14 24.42 -9.68
N LEU A 189 -7.29 23.21 -10.22
CA LEU A 189 -7.39 21.99 -9.40
C LEU A 189 -6.13 21.76 -8.57
N LEU A 190 -4.94 21.94 -9.16
CA LEU A 190 -3.68 21.82 -8.43
C LEU A 190 -3.56 22.88 -7.32
N ALA A 191 -3.92 24.12 -7.61
CA ALA A 191 -3.92 25.19 -6.61
C ALA A 191 -4.86 24.87 -5.44
N ASN A 192 -6.04 24.30 -5.73
CA ASN A 192 -6.99 23.83 -4.70
C ASN A 192 -6.41 22.66 -3.89
N ALA A 193 -5.74 21.70 -4.53
CA ALA A 193 -5.09 20.57 -3.87
C ALA A 193 -4.03 21.04 -2.87
N LEU A 194 -3.15 21.95 -3.31
CA LEU A 194 -2.12 22.57 -2.48
C LEU A 194 -2.72 23.34 -1.30
N ALA A 195 -3.81 24.07 -1.53
CA ALA A 195 -4.51 24.79 -0.46
C ALA A 195 -5.14 23.83 0.56
N ALA A 196 -5.79 22.76 0.10
CA ALA A 196 -6.38 21.74 0.97
C ALA A 196 -5.31 21.06 1.83
N HIS A 197 -4.18 20.70 1.22
CA HIS A 197 -3.04 20.08 1.91
C HIS A 197 -2.48 20.98 3.01
N ARG A 198 -2.22 22.27 2.74
CA ARG A 198 -1.75 23.23 3.75
C ARG A 198 -2.70 23.38 4.94
N THR A 199 -4.00 23.17 4.72
CA THR A 199 -5.02 23.21 5.79
C THR A 199 -5.17 21.88 6.53
N GLY A 200 -4.39 20.85 6.18
CA GLY A 200 -4.46 19.51 6.77
C GLY A 200 -5.66 18.68 6.32
N ARG A 201 -6.42 19.13 5.31
CA ARG A 201 -7.57 18.39 4.75
C ARG A 201 -7.06 17.38 3.72
N LEU A 202 -6.63 16.22 4.20
CA LEU A 202 -5.95 15.21 3.38
C LEU A 202 -6.91 14.30 2.61
N ASP A 203 -7.94 13.76 3.28
CA ASP A 203 -8.84 12.74 2.71
C ASP A 203 -10.28 12.78 3.28
N ASP A 204 -10.77 13.96 3.69
CA ASP A 204 -12.09 14.11 4.33
C ASP A 204 -13.25 14.29 3.32
N GLY A 205 -12.98 14.21 2.03
CA GLY A 205 -13.99 14.35 0.96
C GLY A 205 -13.37 14.75 -0.38
N ALA A 206 -14.22 14.93 -1.40
CA ALA A 206 -13.78 15.17 -2.78
C ALA A 206 -12.91 16.43 -2.98
N ASP A 207 -13.03 17.42 -2.08
CA ASP A 207 -12.26 18.68 -2.11
C ASP A 207 -11.02 18.64 -1.20
N SER A 208 -10.63 17.45 -0.72
CA SER A 208 -9.40 17.24 0.04
C SER A 208 -8.19 17.03 -0.88
N ALA A 209 -6.99 17.15 -0.32
CA ALA A 209 -5.74 17.15 -1.07
C ALA A 209 -5.57 15.91 -1.95
N LEU A 210 -5.71 14.70 -1.39
CA LEU A 210 -5.43 13.45 -2.11
C LEU A 210 -6.40 13.22 -3.28
N PRO A 211 -7.74 13.34 -3.13
CA PRO A 211 -8.67 13.29 -4.26
C PRO A 211 -8.38 14.33 -5.36
N LEU A 212 -8.00 15.56 -4.97
CA LEU A 212 -7.69 16.61 -5.92
C LEU A 212 -6.41 16.31 -6.71
N TYR A 213 -5.34 15.83 -6.05
CA TYR A 213 -4.13 15.37 -6.74
C TYR A 213 -4.44 14.17 -7.65
N GLN A 214 -5.22 13.19 -7.19
CA GLN A 214 -5.67 12.06 -8.01
C GLN A 214 -6.37 12.54 -9.29
N ARG A 215 -7.24 13.55 -9.19
CA ARG A 215 -7.96 14.11 -10.34
C ARG A 215 -7.04 14.85 -11.30
N VAL A 216 -6.05 15.59 -10.78
CA VAL A 216 -5.00 16.21 -11.61
C VAL A 216 -4.20 15.14 -12.35
N LEU A 217 -3.78 14.07 -11.66
CA LEU A 217 -3.01 12.97 -12.24
C LEU A 217 -3.82 12.12 -13.24
N ALA A 218 -5.13 12.00 -13.06
CA ALA A 218 -6.01 11.36 -14.04
C ALA A 218 -6.06 12.13 -15.38
N LEU A 219 -5.91 13.46 -15.32
CA LEU A 219 -5.88 14.33 -16.51
C LEU A 219 -4.45 14.47 -17.07
N GLN A 220 -3.44 14.52 -16.20
CA GLN A 220 -2.03 14.72 -16.53
C GLN A 220 -1.15 13.78 -15.67
N PRO A 221 -0.95 12.51 -16.10
CA PRO A 221 -0.25 11.50 -15.29
C PRO A 221 1.22 11.82 -14.98
N ALA A 222 1.86 12.64 -15.82
CA ALA A 222 3.26 13.01 -15.70
C ALA A 222 3.48 14.38 -15.02
N ARG A 223 2.44 14.97 -14.41
CA ARG A 223 2.56 16.27 -13.74
C ARG A 223 3.32 16.13 -12.41
N THR A 224 4.58 16.53 -12.42
CA THR A 224 5.52 16.38 -11.29
C THR A 224 4.98 16.98 -10.00
N GLU A 225 4.41 18.19 -10.04
CA GLU A 225 3.93 18.88 -8.83
C GLU A 225 2.77 18.14 -8.16
N ALA A 226 1.94 17.45 -8.96
CA ALA A 226 0.84 16.65 -8.43
C ALA A 226 1.32 15.29 -7.89
N LEU A 227 2.35 14.70 -8.51
CA LEU A 227 3.01 13.49 -8.00
C LEU A 227 3.66 13.77 -6.64
N GLU A 228 4.52 14.79 -6.57
CA GLU A 228 5.19 15.20 -5.33
C GLU A 228 4.18 15.60 -4.25
N GLY A 229 3.19 16.42 -4.60
CA GLY A 229 2.15 16.83 -3.65
C GLY A 229 1.33 15.66 -3.09
N ARG A 230 1.05 14.63 -3.91
CA ARG A 230 0.41 13.39 -3.43
C ARG A 230 1.33 12.61 -2.50
N GLU A 231 2.61 12.45 -2.83
CA GLU A 231 3.59 11.75 -1.98
C GLU A 231 3.71 12.41 -0.59
N ASP A 232 3.76 13.74 -0.56
CA ASP A 232 3.83 14.52 0.67
C ASP A 232 2.53 14.40 1.48
N ALA A 233 1.37 14.53 0.82
CA ALA A 233 0.07 14.37 1.48
C ALA A 233 -0.14 12.95 2.04
N LEU A 234 0.36 11.91 1.35
CA LEU A 234 0.35 10.54 1.86
C LEU A 234 1.27 10.38 3.06
N THR A 235 2.44 11.02 3.04
CA THR A 235 3.36 11.03 4.17
C THR A 235 2.70 11.66 5.40
N ASP A 236 2.05 12.82 5.26
CA ASP A 236 1.32 13.48 6.34
C ASP A 236 0.13 12.65 6.84
N LEU A 237 -0.58 11.97 5.92
CA LEU A 237 -1.67 11.07 6.28
C LEU A 237 -1.18 9.90 7.14
N LEU A 238 -0.08 9.26 6.74
CA LEU A 238 0.53 8.15 7.48
C LEU A 238 1.14 8.61 8.83
N GLN A 239 1.56 9.86 8.97
CA GLN A 239 2.00 10.41 10.26
C GLN A 239 0.88 10.44 11.32
N GLN A 240 -0.39 10.48 10.91
CA GLN A 240 -1.54 10.43 11.83
C GLN A 240 -1.72 9.06 12.52
N LEU A 241 -1.02 8.02 12.05
CA LEU A 241 -1.09 6.68 12.65
C LEU A 241 -0.64 6.69 14.11
N GLN A 242 0.45 7.39 14.43
CA GLN A 242 1.03 7.35 15.77
C GLN A 242 0.06 7.86 16.87
N PRO A 243 -0.58 9.04 16.75
CA PRO A 243 -1.54 9.49 17.76
C PRO A 243 -2.78 8.60 17.85
N LEU A 244 -3.23 7.99 16.74
CA LEU A 244 -4.35 7.05 16.77
C LEU A 244 -4.00 5.77 17.52
N LEU A 245 -2.81 5.21 17.28
CA LEU A 245 -2.31 4.04 17.98
C LEU A 245 -2.11 4.31 19.47
N ALA A 246 -1.59 5.49 19.84
CA ALA A 246 -1.45 5.90 21.24
C ALA A 246 -2.80 5.98 21.98
N LYS A 247 -3.87 6.36 21.28
CA LYS A 247 -5.25 6.39 21.82
C LYS A 247 -5.94 5.02 21.79
N GLY A 248 -5.34 4.00 21.16
CA GLY A 248 -5.93 2.68 20.97
C GLY A 248 -6.99 2.64 19.86
N GLU A 249 -7.06 3.64 18.98
CA GLU A 249 -8.00 3.73 17.86
C GLU A 249 -7.54 2.90 16.65
N LEU A 250 -7.28 1.61 16.89
CA LEU A 250 -6.60 0.71 15.95
C LEU A 250 -7.37 0.54 14.63
N ALA A 251 -8.70 0.44 14.67
CA ALA A 251 -9.54 0.35 13.47
C ALA A 251 -9.51 1.62 12.61
N LYS A 252 -9.32 2.82 13.22
CA LYS A 252 -9.10 4.05 12.43
C LYS A 252 -7.72 4.07 11.81
N ALA A 253 -6.70 3.67 12.57
CA ALA A 253 -5.34 3.59 12.08
C ALA A 253 -5.19 2.60 10.91
N ALA A 254 -5.83 1.43 10.99
CA ALA A 254 -5.86 0.46 9.90
C ALA A 254 -6.51 1.04 8.62
N ARG A 255 -7.62 1.77 8.76
CA ARG A 255 -8.27 2.44 7.62
C ARG A 255 -7.36 3.46 6.93
N ILE A 256 -6.58 4.23 7.69
CA ILE A 256 -5.61 5.18 7.11
C ILE A 256 -4.59 4.45 6.22
N VAL A 257 -4.10 3.29 6.63
CA VAL A 257 -3.14 2.51 5.83
C VAL A 257 -3.78 1.98 4.54
N GLU A 258 -5.02 1.50 4.61
CA GLU A 258 -5.75 1.05 3.43
C GLU A 258 -6.05 2.20 2.48
N GLN A 259 -6.52 3.34 2.99
CA GLN A 259 -6.73 4.57 2.21
C GLN A 259 -5.44 5.01 1.49
N ALA A 260 -4.32 5.05 2.21
CA ALA A 260 -3.03 5.41 1.61
C ALA A 260 -2.61 4.42 0.50
N ARG A 261 -2.86 3.11 0.68
CA ARG A 261 -2.62 2.10 -0.35
C ARG A 261 -3.48 2.31 -1.59
N ASP A 262 -4.73 2.73 -1.42
CA ASP A 262 -5.66 2.93 -2.53
C ASP A 262 -5.25 4.14 -3.40
N TYR A 263 -4.62 5.16 -2.80
CA TYR A 263 -4.02 6.29 -3.54
C TYR A 263 -2.69 5.94 -4.20
N ASP A 264 -1.79 5.26 -3.47
CA ASP A 264 -0.54 4.73 -4.03
C ASP A 264 -0.04 3.50 -3.25
N ALA A 265 -0.20 2.32 -3.85
CA ALA A 265 0.26 1.06 -3.26
C ALA A 265 1.80 0.94 -3.13
N GLY A 266 2.55 1.75 -3.87
CA GLY A 266 4.01 1.81 -3.88
C GLY A 266 4.62 2.88 -2.98
N HIS A 267 3.81 3.64 -2.23
CA HIS A 267 4.30 4.70 -1.35
C HIS A 267 5.33 4.18 -0.34
N VAL A 268 6.43 4.93 -0.17
CA VAL A 268 7.60 4.52 0.61
C VAL A 268 7.30 4.31 2.10
N GLY A 269 6.28 4.97 2.65
CA GLY A 269 5.88 4.88 4.06
C GLY A 269 4.97 3.69 4.39
N LEU A 270 4.35 3.07 3.38
CA LEU A 270 3.39 1.97 3.60
C LEU A 270 3.99 0.74 4.29
N PRO A 271 5.19 0.25 3.94
CA PRO A 271 5.77 -0.91 4.62
C PRO A 271 5.94 -0.70 6.13
N GLU A 272 6.44 0.47 6.55
CA GLU A 272 6.57 0.80 7.97
C GLU A 272 5.20 0.93 8.64
N ALA A 273 4.26 1.62 8.00
CA ALA A 273 2.91 1.79 8.50
C ALA A 273 2.21 0.43 8.74
N ARG A 274 2.30 -0.49 7.77
CA ARG A 274 1.78 -1.86 7.88
C ARG A 274 2.43 -2.62 9.03
N ALA A 275 3.75 -2.54 9.19
CA ALA A 275 4.46 -3.19 10.28
C ALA A 275 4.02 -2.67 11.66
N ARG A 276 3.77 -1.36 11.79
CA ARG A 276 3.25 -0.74 13.01
C ARG A 276 1.84 -1.22 13.35
N ILE A 277 0.93 -1.27 12.37
CA ILE A 277 -0.43 -1.81 12.56
C ILE A 277 -0.36 -3.28 12.96
N ALA A 278 0.40 -4.12 12.24
CA ALA A 278 0.53 -5.54 12.55
C ALA A 278 1.05 -5.77 13.98
N SER A 279 2.04 -4.99 14.40
CA SER A 279 2.57 -5.05 15.78
C SER A 279 1.51 -4.64 16.81
N ALA A 280 0.72 -3.60 16.55
CA ALA A 280 -0.33 -3.15 17.44
C ALA A 280 -1.51 -4.14 17.53
N VAL A 281 -1.88 -4.77 16.42
CA VAL A 281 -2.84 -5.88 16.35
C VAL A 281 -2.38 -7.05 17.22
N GLU A 282 -1.13 -7.47 17.08
CA GLU A 282 -0.58 -8.58 17.87
C GLU A 282 -0.53 -8.25 19.38
N GLN A 283 -0.09 -7.04 19.74
CA GLN A 283 -0.11 -6.60 21.14
C GLN A 283 -1.54 -6.58 21.71
N ARG A 284 -2.52 -6.14 20.92
CA ARG A 284 -3.93 -6.12 21.33
C ARG A 284 -4.46 -7.54 21.54
N ARG A 285 -4.11 -8.48 20.66
CA ARG A 285 -4.45 -9.90 20.78
C ARG A 285 -3.87 -10.52 22.05
N GLN A 286 -2.58 -10.33 22.28
CA GLN A 286 -1.91 -10.85 23.49
C GLN A 286 -2.52 -10.29 24.78
N ARG A 287 -2.96 -9.02 24.78
CA ARG A 287 -3.68 -8.43 25.91
C ARG A 287 -5.05 -9.08 26.08
N ALA A 288 -5.83 -9.26 25.01
CA ALA A 288 -7.13 -9.92 25.06
C ALA A 288 -7.03 -11.37 25.57
N ASP A 289 -6.03 -12.12 25.09
CA ASP A 289 -5.76 -13.49 25.57
C ASP A 289 -5.40 -13.50 27.06
N ARG A 290 -4.63 -12.51 27.53
CA ARG A 290 -4.29 -12.36 28.95
C ARG A 290 -5.52 -12.01 29.78
N ASP A 291 -6.39 -11.14 29.27
CA ASP A 291 -7.65 -10.77 29.90
C ASP A 291 -8.56 -11.99 30.05
N LEU A 292 -8.66 -12.81 29.01
CA LEU A 292 -9.41 -14.05 29.04
C LEU A 292 -8.85 -15.04 30.09
N ARG A 293 -7.53 -15.29 30.08
CA ARG A 293 -6.88 -16.16 31.07
C ARG A 293 -7.07 -15.68 32.51
N ASN A 294 -7.12 -14.37 32.72
CA ASN A 294 -7.32 -13.76 34.03
C ASN A 294 -8.81 -13.62 34.41
N GLY A 295 -9.74 -14.13 33.59
CA GLY A 295 -11.18 -14.06 33.85
C GLY A 295 -11.80 -12.66 33.69
N ARG A 296 -11.05 -11.70 33.10
CA ARG A 296 -11.53 -10.35 32.76
C ARG A 296 -12.33 -10.39 31.45
N LEU A 297 -13.44 -11.12 31.45
CA LEU A 297 -14.20 -11.48 30.25
C LEU A 297 -14.64 -10.26 29.44
N ASP A 298 -15.09 -9.18 30.10
CA ASP A 298 -15.55 -7.96 29.40
C ASP A 298 -14.41 -7.25 28.66
N ALA A 299 -13.22 -7.20 29.25
CA ALA A 299 -12.03 -6.64 28.61
C ALA A 299 -11.52 -7.51 27.45
N ALA A 300 -11.57 -8.84 27.62
CA ALA A 300 -11.23 -9.80 26.58
C ALA A 300 -12.18 -9.69 25.37
N PHE A 301 -13.49 -9.69 25.63
CA PHE A 301 -14.52 -9.56 24.60
C PHE A 301 -14.37 -8.25 23.81
N ALA A 302 -14.24 -7.12 24.50
CA ALA A 302 -13.96 -5.84 23.86
C ALA A 302 -12.64 -5.84 23.06
N GLY A 303 -11.67 -6.66 23.47
CA GLY A 303 -10.42 -6.83 22.75
C GLY A 303 -10.50 -7.57 21.45
N TYR A 304 -11.13 -8.73 21.45
CA TYR A 304 -11.32 -9.48 20.21
C TYR A 304 -12.28 -8.75 19.26
N ARG A 305 -13.30 -8.03 19.77
CA ARG A 305 -14.17 -7.20 18.93
C ARG A 305 -13.41 -6.12 18.16
N LEU A 306 -12.48 -5.43 18.83
CA LEU A 306 -11.66 -4.42 18.15
C LEU A 306 -10.80 -5.02 17.03
N LEU A 307 -10.38 -6.29 17.17
CA LEU A 307 -9.65 -6.99 16.10
C LEU A 307 -10.57 -7.32 14.93
N LEU A 308 -11.80 -7.77 15.20
CA LEU A 308 -12.80 -8.04 14.15
C LEU A 308 -13.31 -6.77 13.44
N ASP A 309 -13.24 -5.61 14.10
CA ASP A 309 -13.51 -4.32 13.46
C ASP A 309 -12.43 -3.93 12.43
N ILE A 310 -11.24 -4.55 12.48
CA ILE A 310 -10.14 -4.36 11.54
C ILE A 310 -10.19 -5.41 10.44
N ASP A 311 -10.29 -6.68 10.84
CA ASP A 311 -10.37 -7.83 9.96
C ASP A 311 -11.53 -8.74 10.43
N PRO A 312 -12.70 -8.66 9.78
CA PRO A 312 -13.85 -9.50 10.10
C PRO A 312 -13.58 -11.01 9.99
N GLU A 313 -12.56 -11.41 9.22
CA GLU A 313 -12.19 -12.81 8.97
C GLU A 313 -11.05 -13.30 9.89
N ASP A 314 -10.62 -12.51 10.88
CA ASP A 314 -9.58 -12.90 11.83
C ASP A 314 -10.02 -14.12 12.67
N ALA A 315 -9.60 -15.30 12.22
CA ALA A 315 -9.95 -16.58 12.81
C ALA A 315 -9.55 -16.69 14.29
N ALA A 316 -8.43 -16.09 14.68
CA ALA A 316 -7.96 -16.13 16.06
C ALA A 316 -8.80 -15.20 16.95
N ALA A 317 -9.26 -14.05 16.44
CA ALA A 317 -10.18 -13.18 17.16
C ALA A 317 -11.57 -13.80 17.26
N MET A 318 -12.10 -14.41 16.18
CA MET A 318 -13.37 -15.17 16.21
C MET A 318 -13.32 -16.29 17.26
N ALA A 319 -12.26 -17.09 17.28
CA ALA A 319 -12.06 -18.12 18.31
C ALA A 319 -11.88 -17.52 19.72
N GLY A 320 -11.34 -16.31 19.83
CA GLY A 320 -11.28 -15.56 21.08
C GLY A 320 -12.67 -15.15 21.60
N ILE A 321 -13.52 -14.64 20.71
CA ILE A 321 -14.92 -14.31 21.00
C ILE A 321 -15.68 -15.55 21.47
N GLU A 322 -15.54 -16.67 20.77
CA GLU A 322 -16.19 -17.92 21.12
C GLU A 322 -15.77 -18.42 22.51
N ARG A 323 -14.46 -18.48 22.78
CA ARG A 323 -13.93 -18.85 24.11
C ARG A 323 -14.43 -17.92 25.21
N THR A 324 -14.54 -16.62 24.93
CA THR A 324 -15.06 -15.63 25.88
C THR A 324 -16.56 -15.82 26.12
N GLY A 325 -17.34 -16.06 25.07
CA GLY A 325 -18.77 -16.38 25.16
C GLY A 325 -19.03 -17.64 25.98
N ASN A 326 -18.24 -18.69 25.75
CA ASN A 326 -18.29 -19.92 26.53
C ASN A 326 -17.99 -19.67 28.02
N ALA A 327 -16.99 -18.82 28.32
CA ALA A 327 -16.65 -18.45 29.68
C ALA A 327 -17.75 -17.62 30.37
N TYR A 328 -18.48 -16.77 29.64
CA TYR A 328 -19.66 -16.08 30.17
C TYR A 328 -20.77 -17.06 30.54
N ALA A 329 -21.10 -18.00 29.65
CA ALA A 329 -22.10 -19.04 29.92
C ALA A 329 -21.74 -19.85 31.18
N ASP A 330 -20.49 -20.30 31.28
CA ASP A 330 -19.99 -21.03 32.46
C ASP A 330 -20.08 -20.20 33.75
N ARG A 331 -19.83 -18.89 33.67
CA ARG A 331 -19.94 -17.97 34.82
C ARG A 331 -21.40 -17.73 35.22
N ALA A 332 -22.30 -17.65 34.24
CA ALA A 332 -23.74 -17.51 34.47
C ALA A 332 -24.28 -18.71 35.24
N GLU A 333 -23.91 -19.94 34.83
CA GLU A 333 -24.34 -21.17 35.49
C GLU A 333 -23.88 -21.23 36.96
N ARG A 334 -22.60 -20.94 37.22
CA ARG A 334 -22.07 -20.89 38.59
C ARG A 334 -22.81 -19.85 39.44
N ARG A 335 -23.02 -18.63 38.92
CA ARG A 335 -23.77 -17.58 39.61
C ARG A 335 -25.22 -18.00 39.89
N ALA A 336 -25.87 -18.71 38.97
CA ALA A 336 -27.21 -19.23 39.19
C ALA A 336 -27.26 -20.35 40.23
N SER A 337 -26.26 -21.23 40.28
CA SER A 337 -26.10 -22.23 41.35
C SER A 337 -25.96 -21.58 42.74
N ASP A 338 -25.33 -20.40 42.81
CA ASP A 338 -25.27 -19.57 44.03
C ASP A 338 -26.50 -18.63 44.21
N PHE A 339 -27.55 -18.78 43.39
CA PHE A 339 -28.75 -17.93 43.38
C PHE A 339 -28.51 -16.43 43.12
N ARG A 340 -27.38 -16.06 42.51
CA ARG A 340 -27.04 -14.69 42.08
C ARG A 340 -27.60 -14.39 40.68
N PHE A 341 -28.92 -14.41 40.57
CA PHE A 341 -29.58 -14.44 39.27
C PHE A 341 -29.44 -13.17 38.42
N ALA A 342 -29.37 -11.99 39.03
CA ALA A 342 -29.20 -10.73 38.29
C ALA A 342 -27.86 -10.70 37.53
N GLU A 343 -26.82 -11.22 38.18
CA GLU A 343 -25.48 -11.30 37.62
C GLU A 343 -25.33 -12.45 36.63
N ALA A 344 -26.03 -13.56 36.84
CA ALA A 344 -26.14 -14.63 35.85
C ALA A 344 -26.80 -14.13 34.56
N GLU A 345 -27.88 -13.36 34.67
CA GLU A 345 -28.57 -12.79 33.51
C GLU A 345 -27.69 -11.79 32.74
N ALA A 346 -26.88 -11.00 33.45
CA ALA A 346 -25.91 -10.12 32.83
C ALA A 346 -24.87 -10.91 32.01
N ASP A 347 -24.37 -12.01 32.56
CA ASP A 347 -23.43 -12.89 31.84
C ASP A 347 -24.09 -13.56 30.62
N LEU A 348 -25.35 -14.02 30.72
CA LEU A 348 -26.07 -14.59 29.58
C LEU A 348 -26.29 -13.57 28.45
N ARG A 349 -26.52 -12.29 28.78
CA ARG A 349 -26.59 -11.23 27.74
C ARG A 349 -25.25 -11.09 27.02
N SER A 350 -24.13 -11.06 27.77
CA SER A 350 -22.80 -11.00 27.17
C SER A 350 -22.46 -12.26 26.36
N ALA A 351 -22.88 -13.44 26.84
CA ALA A 351 -22.70 -14.71 26.13
C ALA A 351 -23.46 -14.73 24.79
N ARG A 352 -24.72 -14.28 24.77
CA ARG A 352 -25.52 -14.12 23.54
C ARG A 352 -24.91 -13.11 22.58
N ALA A 353 -24.41 -11.98 23.08
CA ALA A 353 -23.74 -10.98 22.25
C ALA A 353 -22.46 -11.53 21.59
N ALA A 354 -21.79 -12.48 22.25
CA ALA A 354 -20.62 -13.16 21.69
C ALA A 354 -20.99 -14.31 20.74
N MET A 355 -22.03 -15.07 21.06
CA MET A 355 -22.42 -16.28 20.32
C MET A 355 -23.95 -16.43 20.26
N PRO A 356 -24.63 -15.74 19.34
CA PRO A 356 -26.10 -15.71 19.29
C PRO A 356 -26.75 -17.10 19.15
N ASP A 357 -26.14 -17.99 18.36
CA ASP A 357 -26.73 -19.30 18.01
C ASP A 357 -26.09 -20.50 18.76
N SER A 358 -25.32 -20.23 19.80
CA SER A 358 -24.60 -21.28 20.53
C SER A 358 -25.53 -22.19 21.33
N GLY A 359 -25.34 -23.51 21.18
CA GLY A 359 -25.98 -24.51 22.03
C GLY A 359 -25.63 -24.35 23.50
N LYS A 360 -24.36 -24.06 23.81
CA LYS A 360 -23.89 -23.87 25.19
C LYS A 360 -24.55 -22.68 25.89
N VAL A 361 -24.84 -21.60 25.15
CA VAL A 361 -25.59 -20.45 25.71
C VAL A 361 -27.02 -20.85 26.06
N ARG A 362 -27.69 -21.60 25.19
CA ARG A 362 -29.04 -22.13 25.44
C ARG A 362 -29.07 -23.10 26.63
N ASP A 363 -28.05 -23.95 26.77
CA ASP A 363 -27.94 -24.85 27.91
C ASP A 363 -27.79 -24.09 29.24
N ALA A 364 -26.95 -23.04 29.24
CA ALA A 364 -26.77 -22.16 30.39
C ALA A 364 -28.05 -21.39 30.75
N GLU A 365 -28.80 -20.90 29.76
CA GLU A 365 -30.11 -20.27 29.96
C GLU A 365 -31.09 -21.23 30.64
N GLN A 366 -31.18 -22.47 30.15
CA GLN A 366 -32.04 -23.49 30.76
C GLN A 366 -31.59 -23.82 32.19
N HIS A 367 -30.29 -23.89 32.45
CA HIS A 367 -29.76 -24.12 33.80
C HIS A 367 -30.14 -23.01 34.77
N VAL A 368 -29.97 -21.76 34.34
CA VAL A 368 -30.33 -20.58 35.14
C VAL A 368 -31.82 -20.58 35.45
N GLU A 369 -32.67 -20.92 34.48
CA GLU A 369 -34.12 -21.02 34.67
C GLU A 369 -34.52 -22.17 35.61
N ARG A 370 -33.88 -23.35 35.49
CA ARG A 370 -34.07 -24.47 36.44
C ARG A 370 -33.71 -24.05 37.87
N ALA A 371 -32.59 -23.35 38.04
CA ALA A 371 -32.16 -22.84 39.35
C ALA A 371 -33.15 -21.80 39.93
N ARG A 372 -33.70 -20.90 39.10
CA ARG A 372 -34.76 -19.95 39.51
C ARG A 372 -36.01 -20.67 39.99
N ARG A 373 -36.52 -21.63 39.21
CA ARG A 373 -37.70 -22.44 39.58
C ARG A 373 -37.48 -23.19 40.87
N MET A 374 -36.29 -23.76 41.07
CA MET A 374 -35.93 -24.44 42.30
C MET A 374 -35.95 -23.49 43.51
N LYS A 375 -35.40 -22.28 43.37
CA LYS A 375 -35.40 -21.27 44.44
C LYS A 375 -36.81 -20.83 44.81
N ILE A 376 -37.69 -20.63 43.82
CA ILE A 376 -39.09 -20.26 44.04
C ILE A 376 -39.86 -21.39 44.73
N ARG A 377 -39.62 -22.65 44.34
CA ARG A 377 -40.34 -23.81 44.90
C ARG A 377 -39.89 -24.17 46.32
N ALA A 378 -38.62 -23.97 46.65
CA ALA A 378 -38.00 -24.43 47.90
C ALA A 378 -38.78 -24.11 49.20
N PRO A 379 -39.38 -22.91 49.39
CA PRO A 379 -40.17 -22.59 50.58
C PRO A 379 -41.48 -23.39 50.69
N THR A 380 -42.11 -23.69 49.55
CA THR A 380 -43.40 -24.41 49.48
C THR A 380 -43.26 -25.93 49.55
N MET A 381 -42.03 -26.45 49.47
CA MET A 381 -41.78 -27.89 49.53
C MET A 381 -42.10 -28.45 50.92
N SER A 382 -42.82 -29.57 50.94
CA SER A 382 -42.97 -30.37 52.15
C SER A 382 -41.62 -30.90 52.64
N ALA A 383 -41.55 -31.28 53.92
CA ALA A 383 -40.32 -31.85 54.49
C ALA A 383 -39.87 -33.13 53.75
N GLY A 384 -40.82 -33.97 53.32
CA GLY A 384 -40.54 -35.19 52.56
C GLY A 384 -39.99 -34.90 51.17
N GLU A 385 -40.60 -33.98 50.42
CA GLU A 385 -40.11 -33.57 49.11
C GLU A 385 -38.72 -32.94 49.19
N ARG A 386 -38.47 -32.09 50.19
CA ARG A 386 -37.16 -31.48 50.42
C ARG A 386 -36.11 -32.55 50.66
N LYS A 387 -36.40 -33.52 51.54
CA LYS A 387 -35.51 -34.64 51.84
C LYS A 387 -35.20 -35.49 50.60
N ASN A 388 -36.21 -35.81 49.79
CA ASN A 388 -36.03 -36.56 48.55
C ASN A 388 -35.16 -35.79 47.54
N GLN A 389 -35.38 -34.48 47.38
CA GLN A 389 -34.60 -33.65 46.48
C GLN A 389 -33.14 -33.51 46.93
N VAL A 390 -32.91 -33.33 48.23
CA VAL A 390 -31.55 -33.35 48.81
C VAL A 390 -30.89 -34.70 48.52
N GLY A 391 -31.58 -35.82 48.76
CA GLY A 391 -31.05 -37.15 48.48
C GLY A 391 -30.65 -37.34 47.02
N LYS A 392 -31.47 -36.85 46.08
CA LYS A 392 -31.15 -36.86 44.65
C LYS A 392 -29.90 -36.05 44.32
N LEU A 393 -29.80 -34.81 44.81
CA LEU A 393 -28.64 -33.94 44.59
C LEU A 393 -27.35 -34.55 45.14
N LEU A 394 -27.39 -35.14 46.34
CA LEU A 394 -26.23 -35.79 46.94
C LEU A 394 -25.79 -37.03 46.15
N ALA A 395 -26.74 -37.85 45.66
CA ALA A 395 -26.44 -39.00 44.82
C ALA A 395 -25.88 -38.60 43.44
N GLU A 396 -26.35 -37.49 42.87
CA GLU A 396 -25.79 -36.91 41.64
C GLU A 396 -24.38 -36.36 41.87
N ALA A 397 -24.14 -35.70 43.01
CA ALA A 397 -22.83 -35.19 43.39
C ALA A 397 -21.82 -36.34 43.52
N GLU A 398 -22.18 -37.44 44.19
CA GLU A 398 -21.33 -38.62 44.31
C GLU A 398 -21.04 -39.27 42.95
N ARG A 399 -22.03 -39.33 42.04
CA ARG A 399 -21.82 -39.83 40.67
C ARG A 399 -20.88 -38.94 39.85
N SER A 400 -21.02 -37.62 39.92
CA SER A 400 -20.11 -36.68 39.27
C SER A 400 -18.69 -36.80 39.85
N ALA A 401 -18.57 -36.85 41.17
CA ALA A 401 -17.28 -37.05 41.85
C ALA A 401 -16.60 -38.36 41.44
N GLY A 402 -17.36 -39.45 41.29
CA GLY A 402 -16.85 -40.74 40.83
C GLY A 402 -16.28 -40.73 39.40
N ARG A 403 -16.76 -39.82 38.54
CA ARG A 403 -16.19 -39.57 37.21
C ARG A 403 -15.02 -38.57 37.23
N GLY A 404 -14.73 -37.95 38.37
CA GLY A 404 -13.75 -36.88 38.52
C GLY A 404 -14.28 -35.49 38.13
N ASP A 405 -15.59 -35.36 37.90
CA ASP A 405 -16.29 -34.13 37.50
C ASP A 405 -16.51 -33.22 38.72
N TRP A 406 -15.42 -32.79 39.36
CA TRP A 406 -15.50 -32.05 40.62
C TRP A 406 -15.95 -30.61 40.45
N LEU A 407 -15.45 -29.93 39.40
CA LEU A 407 -15.78 -28.54 39.06
C LEU A 407 -16.30 -28.38 37.63
N THR A 408 -16.06 -29.37 36.77
CA THR A 408 -16.44 -29.34 35.36
C THR A 408 -17.37 -30.52 35.03
N PRO A 409 -18.38 -30.34 34.16
CA PRO A 409 -18.85 -29.05 33.63
C PRO A 409 -19.51 -28.20 34.74
N PRO A 410 -19.46 -26.86 34.63
CA PRO A 410 -20.17 -25.97 35.56
C PRO A 410 -21.67 -26.27 35.56
N GLY A 411 -22.33 -25.99 36.69
CA GLY A 411 -23.75 -26.27 36.88
C GLY A 411 -24.08 -27.74 37.19
N ASP A 412 -23.31 -28.68 36.65
CA ASP A 412 -23.50 -30.13 36.79
C ASP A 412 -22.39 -30.87 37.55
N SER A 413 -21.40 -30.12 38.04
CA SER A 413 -20.28 -30.65 38.79
C SER A 413 -20.69 -31.22 40.15
N ALA A 414 -19.84 -32.07 40.73
CA ALA A 414 -20.03 -32.59 42.07
C ALA A 414 -20.13 -31.46 43.11
N TYR A 415 -19.32 -30.40 42.94
CA TYR A 415 -19.33 -29.22 43.79
C TYR A 415 -20.65 -28.46 43.70
N ASP A 416 -21.13 -28.18 42.48
CA ASP A 416 -22.39 -27.44 42.26
C ASP A 416 -23.59 -28.16 42.86
N LYS A 417 -23.67 -29.49 42.67
CA LYS A 417 -24.74 -30.32 43.25
C LYS A 417 -24.70 -30.37 44.77
N LEU A 418 -23.51 -30.45 45.35
CA LEU A 418 -23.33 -30.37 46.81
C LEU A 418 -23.75 -29.01 47.35
N ARG A 419 -23.38 -27.92 46.68
CA ARG A 419 -23.78 -26.55 47.03
C ARG A 419 -25.28 -26.34 46.92
N ALA A 420 -25.92 -26.86 45.87
CA ALA A 420 -27.37 -26.84 45.73
C ALA A 420 -28.07 -27.59 46.89
N ALA A 421 -27.53 -28.74 47.30
CA ALA A 421 -28.04 -29.48 48.46
C ALA A 421 -27.87 -28.69 49.77
N GLN A 422 -26.72 -28.03 49.98
CA GLN A 422 -26.47 -27.15 51.12
C GLN A 422 -27.43 -25.96 51.16
N ALA A 423 -27.73 -25.36 50.02
CA ALA A 423 -28.64 -24.23 49.97
C ALA A 423 -30.11 -24.64 50.22
N LEU A 424 -30.48 -25.87 49.87
CA LEU A 424 -31.82 -26.41 50.10
C LEU A 424 -32.05 -26.89 51.54
N ALA A 425 -31.04 -27.50 52.17
CA ALA A 425 -31.13 -28.03 53.52
C ALA A 425 -29.79 -27.91 54.28
N PRO A 426 -29.41 -26.70 54.73
CA PRO A 426 -28.09 -26.43 55.30
C PRO A 426 -27.85 -27.15 56.64
N THR A 427 -28.92 -27.47 57.38
CA THR A 427 -28.85 -28.15 58.68
C THR A 427 -28.96 -29.67 58.56
N ASP A 428 -29.22 -30.21 57.37
CA ASP A 428 -29.43 -31.65 57.17
C ASP A 428 -28.16 -32.47 57.46
N PRO A 429 -28.22 -33.50 58.32
CA PRO A 429 -27.05 -34.32 58.65
C PRO A 429 -26.42 -35.05 57.47
N ALA A 430 -27.18 -35.43 56.43
CA ALA A 430 -26.65 -36.05 55.22
C ALA A 430 -25.83 -35.05 54.40
N VAL A 431 -26.30 -33.81 54.29
CA VAL A 431 -25.59 -32.73 53.61
C VAL A 431 -24.26 -32.41 54.31
N LYS A 432 -24.28 -32.27 55.65
CA LYS A 432 -23.07 -32.03 56.44
C LYS A 432 -22.04 -33.15 56.26
N ARG A 433 -22.49 -34.42 56.29
CA ARG A 433 -21.63 -35.58 56.03
C ARG A 433 -21.08 -35.62 54.60
N ALA A 434 -21.88 -35.27 53.60
CA ALA A 434 -21.41 -35.20 52.22
C ALA A 434 -20.34 -34.11 52.06
N ALA A 435 -20.55 -32.94 52.64
CA ALA A 435 -19.58 -31.85 52.63
C ALA A 435 -18.25 -32.24 53.30
N ALA A 436 -18.32 -32.89 54.47
CA ALA A 436 -17.14 -33.37 55.19
C ALA A 436 -16.34 -34.44 54.39
N ARG A 437 -17.03 -35.26 53.58
CA ARG A 437 -16.39 -36.30 52.75
C ARG A 437 -15.80 -35.76 51.44
N ALA A 438 -16.21 -34.58 50.99
CA ALA A 438 -15.78 -34.02 49.71
C ALA A 438 -14.26 -33.76 49.65
N LEU A 439 -13.69 -33.10 50.67
CA LEU A 439 -12.27 -32.75 50.68
C LEU A 439 -11.35 -33.99 50.66
N PRO A 440 -11.53 -35.02 51.51
CA PRO A 440 -10.76 -36.26 51.41
C PRO A 440 -10.88 -36.96 50.05
N ALA A 441 -12.05 -36.92 49.43
CA ALA A 441 -12.28 -37.54 48.12
C ALA A 441 -11.54 -36.79 47.00
N VAL A 442 -11.54 -35.46 47.02
CA VAL A 442 -10.76 -34.64 46.08
C VAL A 442 -9.26 -34.84 46.25
N ARG A 443 -8.77 -34.93 47.49
CA ARG A 443 -7.36 -35.25 47.75
C ARG A 443 -6.98 -36.62 47.15
N ARG A 444 -7.85 -37.62 47.27
CA ARG A 444 -7.66 -38.94 46.66
C ARG A 444 -7.65 -38.88 45.13
N CYS A 445 -8.60 -38.15 44.53
CA CYS A 445 -8.63 -37.85 43.09
C CYS A 445 -7.28 -37.30 42.62
N TYR A 446 -6.76 -36.28 43.31
CA TYR A 446 -5.47 -35.68 42.97
C TYR A 446 -4.34 -36.72 42.97
N GLU A 447 -4.21 -37.49 44.05
CA GLU A 447 -3.15 -38.49 44.19
C GLU A 447 -3.26 -39.64 43.17
N ASP A 448 -4.47 -40.12 42.87
CA ASP A 448 -4.70 -41.19 41.89
C ASP A 448 -4.40 -40.71 40.45
N GLU A 449 -4.85 -39.51 40.09
CA GLU A 449 -4.61 -38.94 38.76
C GLU A 449 -3.13 -38.56 38.56
N LEU A 450 -2.47 -38.04 39.60
CA LEU A 450 -1.03 -37.73 39.56
C LEU A 450 -0.20 -39.00 39.36
N ARG A 451 -0.49 -40.07 40.12
CA ARG A 451 0.15 -41.38 39.95
C ARG A 451 -0.03 -41.93 38.54
N GLY A 452 -1.21 -41.70 37.95
CA GLY A 452 -1.56 -42.12 36.60
C GLY A 452 -1.05 -41.23 35.46
N ASN A 453 -0.24 -40.19 35.72
CA ASN A 453 0.22 -39.23 34.71
C ASN A 453 -0.91 -38.46 33.98
N ARG A 454 -2.11 -38.40 34.57
CA ARG A 454 -3.27 -37.72 33.96
C ARG A 454 -3.29 -36.24 34.35
N LEU A 455 -2.25 -35.49 33.92
CA LEU A 455 -1.93 -34.14 34.43
C LEU A 455 -3.10 -33.15 34.38
N ARG A 456 -3.89 -33.16 33.30
CA ARG A 456 -5.10 -32.32 33.16
C ARG A 456 -6.16 -32.66 34.22
N ARG A 457 -6.40 -33.95 34.48
CA ARG A 457 -7.35 -34.38 35.52
C ARG A 457 -6.80 -34.12 36.92
N THR A 458 -5.50 -34.30 37.13
CA THR A 458 -4.83 -33.91 38.37
C THR A 458 -5.02 -32.42 38.68
N GLN A 459 -4.88 -31.56 37.68
CA GLN A 459 -5.12 -30.12 37.80
C GLN A 459 -6.58 -29.83 38.19
N ALA A 460 -7.56 -30.47 37.54
CA ALA A 460 -8.97 -30.33 37.90
C ALA A 460 -9.25 -30.76 39.37
N CYS A 461 -8.66 -31.86 39.84
CA CYS A 461 -8.77 -32.27 41.25
C CYS A 461 -8.10 -31.21 42.18
N LEU A 462 -6.96 -30.64 41.79
CA LEU A 462 -6.26 -29.63 42.60
C LEU A 462 -7.05 -28.31 42.70
N GLU A 463 -7.67 -27.87 41.62
CA GLU A 463 -8.56 -26.71 41.60
C GLU A 463 -9.78 -26.95 42.51
N ALA A 464 -10.39 -28.14 42.44
CA ALA A 464 -11.47 -28.54 43.34
C ALA A 464 -11.02 -28.53 44.81
N TRP A 465 -9.78 -28.95 45.08
CA TRP A 465 -9.21 -28.94 46.43
C TRP A 465 -9.14 -27.50 46.95
N GLN A 466 -8.53 -26.61 46.17
CA GLN A 466 -8.40 -25.20 46.53
C GLN A 466 -9.77 -24.52 46.73
N GLN A 467 -10.78 -24.91 45.95
CA GLN A 467 -12.13 -24.37 46.10
C GLN A 467 -12.82 -24.84 47.41
N LEU A 468 -12.61 -26.10 47.80
CA LEU A 468 -13.17 -26.66 49.04
C LEU A 468 -12.40 -26.24 50.29
N ALA A 469 -11.09 -25.99 50.17
CA ALA A 469 -10.23 -25.61 51.28
C ALA A 469 -9.17 -24.56 50.84
N PRO A 470 -9.56 -23.27 50.67
CA PRO A 470 -8.69 -22.24 50.11
C PRO A 470 -7.40 -21.98 50.90
N ASN A 471 -7.45 -22.17 52.22
CA ASN A 471 -6.34 -21.89 53.13
C ASN A 471 -5.53 -23.15 53.51
N ASP A 472 -5.77 -24.27 52.82
CA ASP A 472 -5.11 -25.53 53.09
C ASP A 472 -3.64 -25.50 52.66
N ARG A 473 -2.73 -25.75 53.59
CA ARG A 473 -1.28 -25.74 53.32
C ARG A 473 -0.87 -26.90 52.40
N ASP A 474 -1.55 -28.04 52.51
CA ASP A 474 -1.28 -29.23 51.71
C ASP A 474 -1.54 -28.98 50.22
N ALA A 475 -2.53 -28.12 49.91
CA ALA A 475 -2.86 -27.73 48.55
C ALA A 475 -1.72 -26.94 47.88
N ARG A 476 -0.95 -26.15 48.65
CA ARG A 476 0.26 -25.47 48.13
C ARG A 476 1.34 -26.47 47.75
N GLY A 477 1.62 -27.45 48.61
CA GLY A 477 2.56 -28.52 48.29
C GLY A 477 2.11 -29.36 47.08
N ALA A 478 0.81 -29.59 46.92
CA ALA A 478 0.25 -30.26 45.75
C ALA A 478 0.47 -29.45 44.45
N ARG A 479 0.32 -28.12 44.46
CA ARG A 479 0.67 -27.28 43.28
C ARG A 479 2.11 -27.50 42.82
N THR A 480 3.06 -27.45 43.75
CA THR A 480 4.48 -27.65 43.42
C THR A 480 4.72 -29.06 42.88
N ARG A 481 4.13 -30.11 43.48
CA ARG A 481 4.26 -31.49 42.96
C ARG A 481 3.71 -31.63 41.53
N LEU A 482 2.58 -30.99 41.23
CA LEU A 482 2.01 -30.99 39.89
C LEU A 482 2.90 -30.22 38.90
N ALA A 483 3.44 -29.07 39.29
CA ALA A 483 4.39 -28.31 38.46
C ALA A 483 5.64 -29.14 38.14
N GLN A 484 6.24 -29.81 39.14
CA GLN A 484 7.36 -30.72 38.95
C GLN A 484 7.01 -31.86 37.97
N ARG A 485 5.78 -32.37 38.05
CA ARG A 485 5.33 -33.43 37.14
C ARG A 485 5.17 -32.95 35.71
N TRP A 486 4.61 -31.75 35.50
CA TRP A 486 4.55 -31.11 34.19
C TRP A 486 5.94 -30.91 33.59
N ILE A 487 6.92 -30.47 34.40
CA ILE A 487 8.32 -30.33 33.96
C ILE A 487 8.89 -31.69 33.54
N ALA A 488 8.72 -32.72 34.36
CA ALA A 488 9.26 -34.06 34.07
C ALA A 488 8.69 -34.65 32.78
N VAL A 489 7.35 -34.67 32.64
CA VAL A 489 6.68 -35.20 31.44
C VAL A 489 6.98 -34.31 30.22
N GLY A 490 6.98 -32.99 30.38
CA GLY A 490 7.32 -32.06 29.31
C GLY A 490 8.76 -32.22 28.82
N THR A 491 9.70 -32.52 29.71
CA THR A 491 11.10 -32.79 29.38
C THR A 491 11.26 -34.07 28.57
N GLU A 492 10.55 -35.12 28.96
CA GLU A 492 10.51 -36.40 28.22
C GLU A 492 9.93 -36.20 26.81
N ARG A 493 8.78 -35.53 26.71
CA ARG A 493 8.09 -35.24 25.45
C ARG A 493 8.90 -34.33 24.52
N LEU A 494 9.60 -33.34 25.09
CA LEU A 494 10.55 -32.52 24.34
C LEU A 494 11.68 -33.36 23.73
N GLY A 495 12.19 -34.35 24.49
CA GLY A 495 13.17 -35.31 23.99
C GLY A 495 12.64 -36.20 22.85
N ALA A 496 11.33 -36.41 22.79
CA ALA A 496 10.64 -37.10 21.70
C ALA A 496 10.26 -36.19 20.52
N GLY A 497 10.65 -34.91 20.54
CA GLY A 497 10.34 -33.94 19.49
C GLY A 497 8.96 -33.27 19.59
N GLU A 498 8.20 -33.50 20.67
CA GLU A 498 6.87 -32.91 20.85
C GLU A 498 6.95 -31.47 21.41
N LEU A 499 7.43 -30.53 20.57
CA LEU A 499 7.69 -29.15 20.98
C LEU A 499 6.44 -28.42 21.49
N VAL A 500 5.31 -28.59 20.81
CA VAL A 500 4.03 -27.95 21.18
C VAL A 500 3.59 -28.38 22.58
N PHE A 501 3.67 -29.68 22.88
CA PHE A 501 3.36 -30.18 24.22
C PHE A 501 4.34 -29.63 25.26
N ALA A 502 5.63 -29.55 24.95
CA ALA A 502 6.63 -29.03 25.87
C ALA A 502 6.43 -27.54 26.19
N GLN A 503 6.07 -26.72 25.20
CA GLN A 503 5.69 -25.31 25.40
C GLN A 503 4.46 -25.18 26.31
N GLN A 504 3.44 -26.02 26.07
CA GLN A 504 2.26 -26.06 26.93
C GLN A 504 2.63 -26.48 28.36
N ALA A 505 3.37 -27.56 28.55
CA ALA A 505 3.82 -28.04 29.85
C ALA A 505 4.60 -26.98 30.62
N LEU A 506 5.47 -26.21 29.94
CA LEU A 506 6.20 -25.09 30.53
C LEU A 506 5.24 -24.00 31.03
N SER A 507 4.23 -23.66 30.23
CA SER A 507 3.24 -22.65 30.60
C SER A 507 2.42 -23.08 31.83
N GLU A 508 1.99 -24.34 31.88
CA GLU A 508 1.21 -24.90 32.99
C GLU A 508 2.05 -24.98 34.28
N ALA A 509 3.30 -25.46 34.19
CA ALA A 509 4.21 -25.52 35.33
C ALA A 509 4.47 -24.14 35.94
N ARG A 510 4.71 -23.13 35.10
CA ARG A 510 4.92 -21.74 35.54
C ARG A 510 3.67 -21.13 36.19
N ALA A 511 2.48 -21.45 35.67
CA ALA A 511 1.22 -20.99 36.24
C ALA A 511 0.93 -21.63 37.60
N LEU A 512 1.33 -22.89 37.80
CA LEU A 512 1.16 -23.62 39.05
C LEU A 512 2.10 -23.12 40.14
N ASP A 513 3.39 -23.04 39.87
CA ASP A 513 4.39 -22.54 40.83
C ASP A 513 5.65 -22.04 40.08
N PRO A 514 5.85 -20.70 40.01
CA PRO A 514 6.98 -20.13 39.29
C PRO A 514 8.34 -20.41 39.96
N ASN A 515 8.36 -20.84 41.22
CA ASN A 515 9.59 -21.15 41.95
C ASN A 515 9.91 -22.66 41.94
N THR A 516 9.24 -23.43 41.09
CA THR A 516 9.46 -24.88 41.00
C THR A 516 10.88 -25.19 40.52
N ALA A 517 11.58 -26.04 41.27
CA ALA A 517 12.91 -26.51 40.88
C ALA A 517 12.89 -27.14 39.47
N GLY A 518 13.87 -26.77 38.64
CA GLY A 518 14.01 -27.24 37.26
C GLY A 518 13.20 -26.48 36.20
N LEU A 519 12.35 -25.51 36.61
CA LEU A 519 11.53 -24.73 35.66
C LEU A 519 12.37 -23.90 34.69
N ASP A 520 13.42 -23.22 35.17
CA ASP A 520 14.28 -22.36 34.35
C ASP A 520 15.13 -23.13 33.36
N GLU A 521 15.63 -24.30 33.76
CA GLU A 521 16.36 -25.22 32.89
C GLU A 521 15.43 -25.73 31.77
N PHE A 522 14.23 -26.19 32.14
CA PHE A 522 13.23 -26.64 31.16
C PHE A 522 12.82 -25.51 30.21
N ALA A 523 12.61 -24.29 30.73
CA ALA A 523 12.32 -23.12 29.92
C ALA A 523 13.41 -22.79 28.90
N THR A 524 14.67 -22.98 29.29
CA THR A 524 15.82 -22.78 28.40
C THR A 524 15.84 -23.83 27.30
N ARG A 525 15.64 -25.10 27.64
CA ARG A 525 15.57 -26.19 26.65
C ARG A 525 14.44 -25.99 25.63
N VAL A 526 13.24 -25.61 26.08
CA VAL A 526 12.11 -25.31 25.19
C VAL A 526 12.43 -24.14 24.27
N ARG A 527 13.07 -23.07 24.77
CA ARG A 527 13.49 -21.92 23.93
C ARG A 527 14.51 -22.35 22.87
N THR A 528 15.52 -23.12 23.25
CA THR A 528 16.54 -23.61 22.30
C THR A 528 15.91 -24.47 21.21
N ALA A 529 15.04 -25.41 21.59
CA ALA A 529 14.33 -26.25 20.62
C ALA A 529 13.42 -25.43 19.69
N SER A 530 12.72 -24.41 20.23
CA SER A 530 11.85 -23.52 19.43
C SER A 530 12.63 -22.61 18.48
N ALA A 531 13.92 -22.37 18.74
CA ALA A 531 14.78 -21.59 17.86
C ALA A 531 15.41 -22.46 16.75
N ALA A 532 15.55 -23.77 16.98
CA ALA A 532 16.04 -24.72 15.99
C ALA A 532 14.96 -25.19 14.98
N ASP A 533 13.68 -25.00 15.32
CA ASP A 533 12.51 -25.34 14.49
C ASP A 533 12.08 -24.17 13.55
N ARG A 534 12.75 -23.02 13.65
CA ARG A 534 12.59 -21.87 12.76
C ARG A 534 13.75 -21.82 11.77
#